data_AF-K1Q4G2-F1
#
_entry.id   AF-K1Q4G2-F1
#
_cell.length_a   1.000
_cell.length_b   1.000
_cell.length_c   1.000
_cell.angle_alpha   90.00
_cell.angle_beta   90.00
_cell.angle_gamma   90.00
#
_symmetry.space_group_name_H-M   'P 1'
#
loop_
_entity.id
_entity.type
_entity.pdbx_description
1 polymer ?
#
loop_
_entity_poly.entity_id
_entity_poly.type
_entity_poly.pdbx_seq_one_letter_code
_entity_poly.pdbx_strand_id
1 'polypeptide(L)'
;MEEDGARIDMYYEASRDFYNNFLPVLFLKTEEQAVKDAKAAGEDKYFPALEKRLKETGSGYLVGTSLTMADVGFLEVLLLCVEFGGDDFLDDHSDVKQYYQRLVATPLMAEFLKSPFRKRKNDEQYIKEVKRVLNRE
;
A
#
# COMPACT_ATOMS: atom_id res chain seq x y z
N MET A 1 10.75 20.61 10.00
CA MET A 1 11.68 19.53 10.38
C MET A 1 11.10 18.62 11.46
N GLU A 2 10.84 19.05 12.69
CA GLU A 2 10.24 18.18 13.72
C GLU A 2 8.77 17.82 13.40
N GLU A 3 7.99 18.79 12.90
CA GLU A 3 6.59 18.56 12.48
C GLU A 3 6.47 17.65 11.24
N ASP A 4 7.40 17.77 10.29
CA ASP A 4 7.40 16.92 9.09
C ASP A 4 7.75 15.48 9.44
N GLY A 5 8.71 15.26 10.33
CA GLY A 5 9.05 13.93 10.84
C GLY A 5 7.85 13.24 11.49
N ALA A 6 7.17 13.94 12.42
CA ALA A 6 5.98 13.41 13.08
C ALA A 6 4.85 13.06 12.09
N ARG A 7 4.66 13.88 11.03
CA ARG A 7 3.68 13.59 9.98
C ARG A 7 4.09 12.40 9.12
N ILE A 8 5.38 12.28 8.79
CA ILE A 8 5.90 11.12 8.05
C ILE A 8 5.61 9.84 8.84
N ASP A 9 5.93 9.83 10.14
CA ASP A 9 5.68 8.67 11.01
C ASP A 9 4.20 8.33 11.08
N MET A 10 3.34 9.34 11.28
CA MET A 10 1.89 9.15 11.34
C MET A 10 1.32 8.51 10.06
N TYR A 11 1.69 9.02 8.88
CA TYR A 11 1.20 8.46 7.61
C TYR A 11 1.86 7.11 7.29
N TYR A 12 3.13 6.92 7.64
CA TYR A 12 3.80 5.64 7.46
C TYR A 12 3.14 4.55 8.30
N GLU A 13 2.89 4.79 9.59
CA GLU A 13 2.18 3.82 10.44
C GLU A 13 0.74 3.57 9.97
N ALA A 14 0.03 4.61 9.51
CA ALA A 14 -1.29 4.43 8.91
C ALA A 14 -1.25 3.51 7.67
N SER A 15 -0.20 3.58 6.84
CA SER A 15 -0.03 2.68 5.71
C SER A 15 0.21 1.23 6.15
N ARG A 16 0.91 1.02 7.27
CA ARG A 16 1.16 -0.29 7.86
C ARG A 16 -0.12 -0.92 8.40
N ASP A 17 -0.95 -0.13 9.07
CA ASP A 17 -2.27 -0.58 9.51
C ASP A 17 -3.17 -0.96 8.33
N PHE A 18 -3.12 -0.19 7.23
CA PHE A 18 -3.85 -0.55 6.03
C PHE A 18 -3.32 -1.84 5.39
N TYR A 19 -1.99 -1.98 5.29
CA TYR A 19 -1.31 -3.15 4.77
C TYR A 19 -1.68 -4.44 5.52
N ASN A 20 -1.96 -4.34 6.82
CA ASN A 20 -2.37 -5.48 7.64
C ASN A 20 -3.68 -6.16 7.19
N ASN A 21 -4.46 -5.56 6.29
CA ASN A 21 -5.59 -6.25 5.66
C ASN A 21 -5.15 -7.40 4.74
N PHE A 22 -3.95 -7.32 4.17
CA PHE A 22 -3.42 -8.31 3.22
C PHE A 22 -2.48 -9.33 3.86
N LEU A 23 -1.83 -9.04 4.99
CA LEU A 23 -0.99 -10.02 5.71
C LEU A 23 -1.70 -11.36 6.00
N PRO A 24 -2.99 -11.37 6.41
CA PRO A 24 -3.72 -12.60 6.68
C PRO A 24 -3.91 -13.52 5.47
N VAL A 25 -3.74 -13.03 4.23
CA VAL A 25 -3.86 -13.85 2.99
C VAL A 25 -2.96 -15.08 3.02
N LEU A 26 -1.82 -15.00 3.72
CA LEU A 26 -0.85 -16.09 3.75
C LEU A 26 -1.30 -17.32 4.53
N PHE A 27 -2.17 -17.14 5.53
CA PHE A 27 -2.48 -18.22 6.49
C PHE A 27 -3.92 -18.26 6.98
N LEU A 28 -4.67 -17.16 6.91
CA LEU A 28 -5.92 -16.99 7.65
C LEU A 28 -7.11 -16.57 6.78
N LYS A 29 -6.87 -15.93 5.63
CA LYS A 29 -7.93 -15.40 4.75
C LYS A 29 -7.70 -15.82 3.31
N THR A 30 -8.80 -15.94 2.57
CA THR A 30 -8.73 -15.95 1.10
C THR A 30 -8.35 -14.56 0.60
N GLU A 31 -7.84 -14.50 -0.63
CA GLU A 31 -7.56 -13.25 -1.32
C GLU A 31 -8.81 -12.37 -1.44
N GLU A 32 -9.94 -12.98 -1.81
CA GLU A 32 -11.23 -12.30 -1.93
C GLU A 32 -11.64 -11.61 -0.62
N GLN A 33 -11.49 -12.31 0.52
CA GLN A 33 -11.84 -11.72 1.81
C GLN A 33 -10.90 -10.57 2.17
N ALA A 34 -9.59 -10.70 1.88
CA ALA A 34 -8.64 -9.62 2.13
C ALA A 34 -8.90 -8.39 1.26
N VAL A 35 -9.24 -8.59 -0.02
CA VAL A 35 -9.65 -7.51 -0.94
C VAL A 35 -10.90 -6.80 -0.42
N LYS A 36 -11.91 -7.56 0.02
CA LYS A 36 -13.13 -7.00 0.59
C LYS A 36 -12.85 -6.16 1.84
N ASP A 37 -12.04 -6.69 2.76
CA ASP A 37 -11.68 -5.99 3.99
C ASP A 37 -10.85 -4.73 3.69
N ALA A 38 -9.91 -4.82 2.74
CA ALA A 38 -9.11 -3.69 2.29
C ALA A 38 -9.96 -2.61 1.60
N LYS A 39 -10.93 -2.99 0.75
CA LYS A 39 -11.84 -2.02 0.12
C LYS A 39 -12.66 -1.30 1.18
N ALA A 40 -13.26 -2.04 2.12
CA ALA A 40 -14.05 -1.46 3.22
C ALA A 40 -13.22 -0.51 4.10
N ALA A 41 -12.00 -0.93 4.50
CA ALA A 41 -11.10 -0.10 5.29
C ALA A 41 -10.57 1.12 4.51
N GLY A 42 -10.34 0.95 3.20
CA GLY A 42 -9.98 2.02 2.28
C GLY A 42 -11.06 3.10 2.20
N GLU A 43 -12.30 2.70 1.93
CA GLU A 43 -13.47 3.58 1.83
C GLU A 43 -13.79 4.29 3.14
N ASP A 44 -13.76 3.58 4.27
CA ASP A 44 -14.14 4.13 5.58
C ASP A 44 -13.10 5.11 6.13
N LYS A 45 -11.81 4.83 5.91
CA LYS A 45 -10.72 5.51 6.64
C LYS A 45 -9.62 6.06 5.74
N TYR A 46 -9.00 5.23 4.91
CA TYR A 46 -7.71 5.58 4.32
C TYR A 46 -7.82 6.47 3.08
N PHE A 47 -8.75 6.18 2.16
CA PHE A 47 -8.91 6.97 0.94
C PHE A 47 -9.39 8.40 1.23
N PRO A 48 -10.44 8.64 2.03
CA PRO A 48 -10.84 10.00 2.36
C PRO A 48 -9.73 10.81 3.05
N ALA A 49 -8.92 10.16 3.90
CA ALA A 49 -7.79 10.81 4.57
C ALA A 49 -6.66 11.16 3.60
N LEU A 50 -6.34 10.27 2.65
CA LEU A 50 -5.34 10.52 1.61
C LEU A 50 -5.78 11.66 0.69
N GLU A 51 -7.01 11.62 0.19
CA GLU A 51 -7.56 12.65 -0.71
C GLU A 51 -7.51 14.03 -0.05
N LYS A 52 -7.99 14.12 1.19
CA LYS A 52 -7.91 15.35 1.99
C LYS A 52 -6.47 15.83 2.11
N ARG A 53 -5.55 14.92 2.44
CA ARG A 53 -4.14 15.28 2.66
C ARG A 53 -3.43 15.74 1.37
N LEU A 54 -3.67 15.06 0.26
CA LEU A 54 -3.11 15.42 -1.04
C LEU A 54 -3.61 16.80 -1.48
N LYS A 55 -4.87 17.11 -1.20
CA LYS A 55 -5.45 18.43 -1.44
C LYS A 55 -4.83 19.52 -0.56
N GLU A 56 -4.63 19.25 0.73
CA GLU A 56 -4.01 20.18 1.68
C GLU A 56 -2.56 20.50 1.33
N THR A 57 -1.81 19.50 0.87
CA THR A 57 -0.40 19.67 0.53
C THR A 57 -0.21 20.33 -0.83
N GLY A 58 -1.02 19.98 -1.84
CA GLY A 58 -0.97 20.52 -3.19
C GLY A 58 0.28 20.15 -4.01
N SER A 59 1.34 19.66 -3.36
CA SER A 59 2.51 19.02 -4.00
C SER A 59 2.18 17.63 -4.52
N GLY A 60 1.09 17.06 -4.01
CA GLY A 60 0.65 15.69 -4.16
C GLY A 60 1.55 14.67 -3.47
N TYR A 61 2.56 15.06 -2.70
CA TYR A 61 3.20 14.17 -1.73
C TYR A 61 2.51 14.33 -0.37
N LEU A 62 2.53 13.29 0.47
CA LEU A 62 1.84 13.33 1.75
C LEU A 62 2.46 14.32 2.75
N VAL A 63 3.78 14.56 2.64
CA VAL A 63 4.50 15.51 3.50
C VAL A 63 5.50 16.31 2.67
N GLY A 64 5.47 17.63 2.80
CA GLY A 64 6.36 18.53 2.06
C GLY A 64 6.11 18.52 0.55
N THR A 65 7.19 18.64 -0.23
CA THR A 65 7.15 18.79 -1.69
C THR A 65 7.91 17.70 -2.44
N SER A 66 8.38 16.67 -1.75
CA SER A 66 9.17 15.58 -2.30
C SER A 66 8.73 14.24 -1.74
N LEU A 67 9.15 13.15 -2.40
CA LEU A 67 8.89 11.79 -1.95
C LEU A 67 9.46 11.54 -0.54
N THR A 68 8.65 10.93 0.33
CA THR A 68 9.03 10.52 1.68
C THR A 68 8.68 9.05 1.95
N MET A 69 9.08 8.54 3.12
CA MET A 69 8.72 7.17 3.53
C MET A 69 7.21 6.98 3.67
N ALA A 70 6.47 8.02 4.05
CA ALA A 70 5.01 8.00 4.09
C ALA A 70 4.41 7.66 2.71
N ASP A 71 4.98 8.26 1.64
CA ASP A 71 4.50 8.01 0.29
C ASP A 71 4.80 6.58 -0.16
N VAL A 72 6.00 6.10 0.15
CA VAL A 72 6.45 4.73 -0.17
C VAL A 72 5.62 3.69 0.57
N GLY A 73 5.30 3.91 1.86
CA GLY A 73 4.46 3.03 2.64
C GLY A 73 3.06 2.89 2.06
N PHE A 74 2.42 4.01 1.71
CA PHE A 74 1.11 3.98 1.05
C PHE A 74 1.16 3.40 -0.35
N LEU A 75 2.23 3.63 -1.11
CA LEU A 75 2.41 2.99 -2.40
C LEU A 75 2.39 1.47 -2.29
N GLU A 76 3.10 0.91 -1.30
CA GLU A 76 3.18 -0.55 -1.12
C GLU A 76 1.80 -1.18 -0.90
N VAL A 77 0.96 -0.59 -0.02
CA VAL A 77 -0.40 -1.12 0.19
C VAL A 77 -1.33 -0.87 -1.00
N LEU A 78 -1.19 0.25 -1.72
CA LEU A 78 -1.96 0.51 -2.94
C LEU A 78 -1.58 -0.45 -4.09
N LEU A 79 -0.33 -0.87 -4.17
CA LEU A 79 0.10 -1.93 -5.08
C LEU A 79 -0.60 -3.25 -4.76
N LEU A 80 -0.75 -3.61 -3.48
CA LEU A 80 -1.50 -4.81 -3.08
C LEU A 80 -2.99 -4.69 -3.41
N CYS A 81 -3.59 -3.52 -3.19
CA CYS A 81 -4.97 -3.25 -3.58
C CYS A 81 -5.19 -3.53 -5.07
N VAL A 82 -4.30 -3.07 -5.96
CA VAL A 82 -4.40 -3.31 -7.40
C VAL A 82 -4.06 -4.76 -7.76
N GLU A 83 -2.99 -5.33 -7.19
CA GLU A 83 -2.52 -6.70 -7.48
C GLU A 83 -3.55 -7.77 -7.10
N PHE A 84 -4.26 -7.60 -5.98
CA PHE A 84 -5.29 -8.54 -5.53
C PHE A 84 -6.70 -8.15 -5.95
N GLY A 85 -6.99 -6.85 -6.00
CA GLY A 85 -8.34 -6.32 -6.21
C GLY A 85 -8.68 -5.94 -7.64
N GLY A 86 -7.69 -5.87 -8.54
CA GLY A 86 -7.87 -5.49 -9.94
C GLY A 86 -7.47 -4.04 -10.25
N ASP A 87 -7.28 -3.76 -11.54
CA ASP A 87 -6.87 -2.44 -12.04
C ASP A 87 -7.91 -1.33 -11.77
N ASP A 88 -9.16 -1.71 -11.56
CA ASP A 88 -10.30 -0.84 -11.27
C ASP A 88 -10.54 -0.59 -9.77
N PHE A 89 -9.73 -1.19 -8.89
CA PHE A 89 -9.94 -1.11 -7.44
C PHE A 89 -10.03 0.34 -6.91
N LEU A 90 -9.30 1.26 -7.54
CA LEU A 90 -9.21 2.69 -7.15
C LEU A 90 -10.11 3.61 -8.00
N ASP A 91 -10.98 3.09 -8.86
CA ASP A 91 -11.73 3.90 -9.84
C ASP A 91 -12.71 4.89 -9.20
N ASP A 92 -13.27 4.53 -8.05
CA ASP A 92 -14.15 5.40 -7.25
C ASP A 92 -13.39 6.52 -6.51
N HIS A 93 -12.06 6.45 -6.49
CA HIS A 93 -11.17 7.35 -5.72
C HIS A 93 -10.12 7.98 -6.63
N SER A 94 -10.57 8.85 -7.52
CA SER A 94 -9.73 9.40 -8.61
C SER A 94 -8.46 10.11 -8.13
N ASP A 95 -8.48 10.79 -6.99
CA ASP A 95 -7.30 11.44 -6.39
C ASP A 95 -6.29 10.42 -5.88
N VAL A 96 -6.75 9.34 -5.23
CA VAL A 96 -5.89 8.23 -4.78
C VAL A 96 -5.31 7.48 -5.98
N LYS A 97 -6.13 7.24 -7.03
CA LYS A 97 -5.69 6.62 -8.27
C LYS A 97 -4.60 7.44 -8.97
N GLN A 98 -4.78 8.76 -9.09
CA GLN A 98 -3.77 9.66 -9.66
C GLN A 98 -2.49 9.66 -8.84
N TYR A 99 -2.60 9.70 -7.50
CA TYR A 99 -1.46 9.62 -6.60
C TYR A 99 -0.67 8.31 -6.79
N TYR A 100 -1.36 7.17 -6.79
CA TYR A 100 -0.78 5.86 -7.09
C TYR A 100 -0.04 5.85 -8.44
N GLN A 101 -0.74 6.25 -9.51
CA GLN A 101 -0.22 6.27 -10.88
C GLN A 101 1.03 7.15 -11.00
N ARG A 102 1.05 8.30 -10.33
CA ARG A 102 2.20 9.19 -10.34
C ARG A 102 3.40 8.57 -9.63
N LEU A 103 3.19 7.92 -8.48
CA LEU A 103 4.28 7.29 -7.73
C LEU A 103 4.91 6.13 -8.50
N VAL A 104 4.11 5.24 -9.10
CA VAL A 104 4.62 4.14 -9.92
C VAL A 104 5.32 4.62 -11.19
N ALA A 105 4.96 5.81 -11.70
CA ALA A 105 5.58 6.41 -12.89
C ALA A 105 6.92 7.10 -12.61
N THR A 106 7.32 7.28 -11.34
CA THR A 106 8.65 7.83 -11.03
C THR A 106 9.75 6.89 -11.54
N PRO A 107 10.87 7.39 -12.10
CA PRO A 107 11.90 6.54 -12.70
C PRO A 107 12.43 5.46 -11.75
N LEU A 108 12.74 5.86 -10.50
CA LEU A 108 13.24 4.95 -9.47
C LEU A 108 12.25 3.83 -9.16
N MET A 109 10.96 4.17 -9.04
CA MET A 109 9.95 3.19 -8.65
C MET A 109 9.55 2.30 -9.82
N ALA A 110 9.47 2.85 -11.03
CA ALA A 110 9.27 2.08 -12.26
C ALA A 110 10.41 1.08 -12.49
N GLU A 111 11.66 1.44 -12.18
CA GLU A 111 12.80 0.53 -12.22
C GLU A 111 12.70 -0.56 -11.14
N PHE A 112 12.44 -0.17 -9.89
CA PHE A 112 12.32 -1.11 -8.77
C PHE A 112 11.21 -2.15 -9.00
N LEU A 113 10.03 -1.73 -9.46
CA LEU A 113 8.88 -2.60 -9.70
C LEU A 113 9.13 -3.64 -10.81
N LYS A 114 10.08 -3.37 -11.72
CA LYS A 114 10.52 -4.32 -12.77
C LYS A 114 11.73 -5.16 -12.34
N SER A 115 12.36 -4.81 -11.22
CA SER A 115 13.57 -5.46 -10.74
C SER A 115 13.26 -6.80 -10.05
N PRO A 116 14.23 -7.73 -9.97
CA PRO A 116 14.08 -8.97 -9.20
C PRO A 116 14.05 -8.71 -7.68
N PHE A 117 14.28 -7.47 -7.23
CA PHE A 117 14.23 -7.11 -5.81
C PHE A 117 12.79 -6.92 -5.33
N ARG A 118 11.84 -6.57 -6.20
CA ARG A 118 10.41 -6.59 -5.88
C ARG A 118 9.96 -8.05 -5.75
N LYS A 119 9.61 -8.45 -4.53
CA LYS A 119 9.06 -9.78 -4.29
C LYS A 119 7.68 -9.89 -4.92
N ARG A 120 7.43 -11.03 -5.55
CA ARG A 120 6.13 -11.38 -6.11
C ARG A 120 5.20 -11.81 -4.98
N LYS A 121 3.91 -11.86 -5.28
CA LYS A 121 2.92 -12.54 -4.47
C LYS A 121 3.40 -13.93 -4.04
N ASN A 122 3.20 -14.22 -2.76
CA ASN A 122 3.61 -15.47 -2.16
C ASN A 122 2.77 -16.62 -2.71
N ASP A 123 3.44 -17.70 -3.10
CA ASP A 123 2.81 -18.91 -3.62
C ASP A 123 2.70 -20.00 -2.52
N GLU A 124 2.08 -21.12 -2.87
CA GLU A 124 1.93 -22.26 -1.96
C GLU A 124 3.30 -22.81 -1.49
N GLN A 125 4.32 -22.74 -2.34
CA GLN A 125 5.67 -23.19 -2.00
C GLN A 125 6.28 -22.31 -0.91
N TYR A 126 6.16 -20.99 -1.03
CA TYR A 126 6.57 -20.04 0.00
C TYR A 126 5.84 -20.31 1.32
N ILE A 127 4.51 -20.46 1.29
CA ILE A 127 3.70 -20.72 2.50
C ILE A 127 4.13 -22.02 3.18
N LYS A 128 4.37 -23.09 2.39
CA LYS A 128 4.87 -24.38 2.91
C LYS A 128 6.23 -24.22 3.58
N GLU A 129 7.13 -23.47 2.97
CA GLU A 129 8.47 -23.22 3.51
C GLU A 129 8.41 -22.41 4.82
N VAL A 130 7.56 -21.39 4.89
CA VAL A 130 7.36 -20.63 6.14
C VAL A 130 6.83 -21.54 7.25
N LYS A 131 5.84 -22.40 6.97
CA LYS A 131 5.32 -23.36 7.96
C LYS A 131 6.40 -24.31 8.46
N ARG A 132 7.22 -24.84 7.54
CA ARG A 132 8.34 -25.74 7.85
C ARG A 132 9.38 -25.07 8.75
N VAL A 133 9.81 -23.86 8.40
CA VAL A 133 10.89 -23.15 9.13
C VAL A 133 10.41 -22.67 10.50
N LEU A 134 9.16 -22.20 10.61
CA LEU A 134 8.60 -21.66 11.85
C LEU A 134 7.94 -22.73 12.75
N ASN A 135 8.03 -24.02 12.40
CA ASN A 135 7.39 -25.13 13.11
C ASN A 135 5.88 -24.91 13.32
N ARG A 136 5.18 -24.57 12.22
CA ARG A 136 3.72 -24.33 12.17
C ARG A 136 3.00 -25.40 11.33
N GLU A 137 3.50 -26.64 11.37
CA GLU A 137 2.82 -27.79 10.75
C GLU A 137 1.42 -28.03 11.35
#